data_AF-A0A7Z9PRQ7-F1
#
_entry.id   AF-A0A7Z9PRQ7-F1
#
_cell.length_a   1.000
_cell.length_b   1.000
_cell.length_c   1.000
_cell.angle_alpha   90.00
_cell.angle_beta   90.00
_cell.angle_gamma   90.00
#
_symmetry.space_group_name_H-M   'P 1'
#
loop_
_entity.id
_entity.type
_entity.pdbx_description
1 polymer ?
#
loop_
_entity_poly.entity_id
_entity_poly.type
_entity_poly.pdbx_seq_one_letter_code
_entity_poly.pdbx_strand_id
1 'polypeptide(L)'
;MPLIPLNIPQQPWHLLFNVEASILHTEGLDQTAQWLKTFKANQGKDETYGMLCPWDLGSTLAAISDTPVGHSQTHSERLAKLFYNPNIEDVYDQLLHYGDDADRVTNFRFVLIPSVNMEQKFGTELKLAGYSAGLVYSKLPPVNYGNSQLEVYDKNENFYKTFLGRLFDRNAAESGHFRLVFQSPKKVIRAIHFLENMQQFDFRAIPVSDQELAAMSDALRYKNQIIETSRGKLVNPSVSPEVKLFEIVPGALLKGKVDPHQPVEAFLGVKSPYQDEIHSVSWKTYADSDGAFSLRVPYSTGGPLYDIPGTVQTNQTYLVRAGSMEGQATVTEEQVQSEGSVEVVFKARQ
;
A
#
# COMPACT_ATOMS: atom_id res chain seq x y z
N MET A 1 42.54 -4.84 -0.56
CA MET A 1 42.00 -5.98 0.22
C MET A 1 41.27 -6.90 -0.75
N PRO A 2 41.43 -8.22 -0.67
CA PRO A 2 40.71 -9.11 -1.58
C PRO A 2 39.24 -9.11 -1.16
N LEU A 3 38.38 -8.60 -2.06
CA LEU A 3 36.94 -8.87 -2.04
C LEU A 3 36.80 -10.39 -1.98
N ILE A 4 36.27 -10.93 -0.88
CA ILE A 4 35.83 -12.33 -0.88
C ILE A 4 34.66 -12.35 -1.88
N PRO A 5 34.79 -12.98 -3.05
CA PRO A 5 33.64 -13.17 -3.90
C PRO A 5 32.78 -14.13 -3.09
N LEU A 6 31.68 -13.62 -2.52
CA LEU A 6 30.57 -14.49 -2.20
C LEU A 6 30.36 -15.31 -3.47
N ASN A 7 30.34 -16.63 -3.34
CA ASN A 7 29.92 -17.47 -4.44
C ASN A 7 28.43 -17.16 -4.58
N ILE A 8 28.12 -16.12 -5.35
CA ILE A 8 26.77 -15.60 -5.54
C ILE A 8 26.04 -16.74 -6.26
N PRO A 9 25.14 -17.52 -5.61
CA PRO A 9 24.11 -18.19 -6.40
C PRO A 9 23.49 -17.05 -7.19
N GLN A 10 23.37 -17.18 -8.52
CA GLN A 10 23.10 -16.07 -9.45
C GLN A 10 21.95 -15.13 -9.06
N GLN A 11 21.15 -15.45 -8.04
CA GLN A 11 20.19 -14.59 -7.40
C GLN A 11 20.10 -14.90 -5.88
N PRO A 12 20.71 -14.11 -4.96
CA PRO A 12 20.68 -14.35 -3.51
C PRO A 12 19.29 -14.23 -2.87
N TRP A 13 18.30 -13.71 -3.61
CA TRP A 13 16.87 -13.72 -3.25
C TRP A 13 16.14 -15.01 -3.70
N HIS A 14 16.85 -15.99 -4.25
CA HIS A 14 16.30 -17.31 -4.63
C HIS A 14 16.49 -18.32 -3.52
N LEU A 15 15.81 -18.11 -2.40
CA LEU A 15 15.39 -19.25 -1.61
C LEU A 15 14.05 -19.73 -2.17
N LEU A 16 14.14 -20.68 -3.11
CA LEU A 16 13.06 -21.65 -3.38
C LEU A 16 12.77 -22.54 -2.15
N PHE A 17 13.53 -22.39 -1.06
CA PHE A 17 13.35 -23.07 0.21
C PHE A 17 12.87 -22.08 1.26
N ASN A 18 11.63 -21.62 1.12
CA ASN A 18 10.70 -21.32 2.20
C ASN A 18 9.31 -21.14 1.60
N VAL A 19 8.81 -22.23 1.01
CA VAL A 19 7.37 -22.41 0.70
C VAL A 19 6.55 -22.50 2.01
N GLU A 20 7.19 -22.48 3.19
CA GLU A 20 6.54 -22.60 4.50
C GLU A 20 6.02 -21.30 5.11
N ALA A 21 6.20 -20.13 4.50
CA ALA A 21 5.47 -18.92 4.92
C ALA A 21 4.07 -18.88 4.26
N SER A 22 3.31 -19.95 4.42
CA SER A 22 1.87 -19.91 4.26
C SER A 22 1.37 -18.91 5.31
N ILE A 23 0.82 -17.76 4.90
CA ILE A 23 0.19 -16.84 5.85
C ILE A 23 -1.15 -17.48 6.22
N LEU A 24 -1.10 -18.50 7.06
CA LEU A 24 -2.28 -19.20 7.56
C LEU A 24 -2.57 -18.58 8.92
N HIS A 25 -3.29 -17.45 8.91
CA HIS A 25 -3.83 -16.75 10.08
C HIS A 25 -2.82 -15.91 10.87
N THR A 26 -2.93 -14.59 10.71
CA THR A 26 -2.31 -13.59 11.57
C THR A 26 -3.38 -12.73 12.22
N GLU A 27 -3.09 -12.19 13.40
CA GLU A 27 -4.07 -11.39 14.14
C GLU A 27 -4.53 -10.14 13.35
N GLY A 28 -3.63 -9.51 12.57
CA GLY A 28 -3.99 -8.41 11.69
C GLY A 28 -4.89 -8.81 10.53
N LEU A 29 -4.74 -10.03 10.00
CA LEU A 29 -5.67 -10.57 9.00
C LEU A 29 -7.05 -10.83 9.61
N ASP A 30 -7.11 -11.43 10.80
CA ASP A 30 -8.37 -11.67 11.49
C ASP A 30 -9.09 -10.35 11.79
N GLN A 31 -8.37 -9.34 12.27
CA GLN A 31 -8.90 -7.99 12.51
C GLN A 31 -9.45 -7.36 11.22
N THR A 32 -8.72 -7.48 10.10
CA THR A 32 -9.16 -6.95 8.80
C THR A 32 -10.40 -7.70 8.28
N ALA A 33 -10.43 -9.02 8.43
CA ALA A 33 -11.56 -9.85 8.01
C ALA A 33 -12.83 -9.57 8.82
N GLN A 34 -12.70 -9.30 10.13
CA GLN A 34 -13.83 -8.87 10.95
C GLN A 34 -14.34 -7.48 10.54
N TRP A 35 -13.43 -6.54 10.23
CA TRP A 35 -13.84 -5.23 9.70
C TRP A 35 -14.66 -5.38 8.42
N LEU A 36 -14.19 -6.20 7.46
CA LEU A 36 -14.90 -6.50 6.21
C LEU A 36 -16.28 -7.14 6.46
N LYS A 37 -16.35 -8.06 7.42
CA LYS A 37 -17.62 -8.71 7.79
C LYS A 37 -18.64 -7.72 8.35
N THR A 38 -18.21 -6.82 9.23
CA THR A 38 -19.06 -5.74 9.76
C THR A 38 -19.48 -4.78 8.64
N PHE A 39 -18.55 -4.44 7.74
CA PHE A 39 -18.84 -3.62 6.58
C PHE A 39 -19.96 -4.23 5.71
N LYS A 40 -19.82 -5.51 5.34
CA LYS A 40 -20.84 -6.23 4.57
C LYS A 40 -22.20 -6.26 5.29
N ALA A 41 -22.20 -6.50 6.60
CA ALA A 41 -23.43 -6.53 7.40
C ALA A 41 -24.18 -5.18 7.39
N ASN A 42 -23.45 -4.06 7.27
CA ASN A 42 -24.03 -2.71 7.23
C ASN A 42 -24.58 -2.32 5.84
N GLN A 43 -24.11 -2.92 4.75
CA GLN A 43 -24.54 -2.61 3.37
C GLN A 43 -25.82 -3.36 2.93
N GLY A 44 -26.22 -4.39 3.67
CA GLY A 44 -27.35 -5.26 3.31
C GLY A 44 -26.93 -6.54 2.58
N LYS A 45 -27.79 -7.56 2.57
CA LYS A 45 -27.44 -8.93 2.14
C LYS A 45 -27.22 -9.11 0.64
N ASP A 46 -27.67 -8.16 -0.17
CA ASP A 46 -27.73 -8.30 -1.64
C ASP A 46 -26.53 -7.64 -2.35
N GLU A 47 -25.66 -6.92 -1.62
CA GLU A 47 -24.48 -6.33 -2.22
C GLU A 47 -23.41 -7.41 -2.46
N THR A 48 -23.04 -7.60 -3.73
CA THR A 48 -21.99 -8.52 -4.15
C THR A 48 -20.78 -7.73 -4.64
N TYR A 49 -19.67 -7.88 -3.94
CA TYR A 49 -18.39 -7.29 -4.33
C TYR A 49 -17.24 -8.27 -4.09
N GLY A 50 -16.17 -8.07 -4.85
CA GLY A 50 -14.92 -8.79 -4.79
C GLY A 50 -13.86 -8.10 -3.97
N MET A 51 -12.91 -8.89 -3.48
CA MET A 51 -11.66 -8.39 -2.93
C MET A 51 -10.45 -8.92 -3.71
N LEU A 52 -9.57 -8.02 -4.13
CA LEU A 52 -8.24 -8.34 -4.61
C LEU A 52 -7.34 -8.58 -3.39
N CYS A 53 -6.76 -9.78 -3.31
CA CYS A 53 -5.80 -10.14 -2.29
C CYS A 53 -4.75 -11.11 -2.87
N PRO A 54 -3.63 -11.33 -2.17
CA PRO A 54 -2.73 -12.42 -2.46
C PRO A 54 -3.43 -13.77 -2.56
N TRP A 55 -3.00 -14.61 -3.49
CA TRP A 55 -3.66 -15.86 -3.86
C TRP A 55 -3.69 -16.90 -2.74
N ASP A 56 -2.73 -16.83 -1.81
CA ASP A 56 -2.61 -17.73 -0.67
C ASP A 56 -3.57 -17.38 0.48
N LEU A 57 -4.12 -16.17 0.49
CA LEU A 57 -5.05 -15.70 1.52
C LEU A 57 -6.52 -15.86 1.16
N GLY A 58 -6.83 -16.09 -0.12
CA GLY A 58 -8.18 -16.01 -0.64
C GLY A 58 -9.20 -16.87 0.14
N SER A 59 -8.90 -18.14 0.39
CA SER A 59 -9.83 -19.06 1.04
C SER A 59 -10.08 -18.68 2.50
N THR A 60 -9.02 -18.32 3.21
CA THR A 60 -9.12 -17.91 4.61
C THR A 60 -9.92 -16.61 4.74
N LEU A 61 -9.61 -15.62 3.90
CA LEU A 61 -10.32 -14.35 3.90
C LEU A 61 -11.79 -14.51 3.51
N ALA A 62 -12.09 -15.29 2.46
CA ALA A 62 -13.47 -15.56 2.06
C ALA A 62 -14.27 -16.24 3.18
N ALA A 63 -13.67 -17.23 3.87
CA ALA A 63 -14.32 -17.95 4.96
C ALA A 63 -14.64 -17.07 6.17
N ILE A 64 -13.74 -16.14 6.55
CA ILE A 64 -13.91 -15.31 7.74
C ILE A 64 -14.79 -14.08 7.45
N SER A 65 -14.53 -13.39 6.34
CA SER A 65 -15.18 -12.13 5.98
C SER A 65 -16.51 -12.29 5.26
N ASP A 66 -16.85 -13.52 4.81
CA ASP A 66 -17.97 -13.80 3.93
C ASP A 66 -17.93 -12.98 2.62
N THR A 67 -16.74 -12.55 2.19
CA THR A 67 -16.54 -11.73 0.99
C THR A 67 -15.96 -12.57 -0.15
N PRO A 68 -16.55 -12.56 -1.36
CA PRO A 68 -15.93 -13.14 -2.54
C PRO A 68 -14.52 -12.58 -2.79
N VAL A 69 -13.56 -13.46 -3.07
CA VAL A 69 -12.18 -13.08 -3.37
C VAL A 69 -11.90 -13.29 -4.85
N GLY A 70 -11.05 -12.43 -5.42
CA GLY A 70 -10.68 -12.54 -6.84
C GLY A 70 -10.11 -13.91 -7.17
N HIS A 71 -9.20 -14.42 -6.32
CA HIS A 71 -8.58 -15.74 -6.47
C HIS A 71 -8.24 -16.35 -5.11
N SER A 72 -8.22 -17.68 -5.08
CA SER A 72 -7.75 -18.47 -3.95
C SER A 72 -7.05 -19.74 -4.43
N GLN A 73 -5.99 -20.16 -3.72
CA GLN A 73 -5.28 -21.44 -3.87
C GLN A 73 -4.64 -21.71 -5.25
N THR A 74 -4.88 -20.88 -6.25
CA THR A 74 -4.31 -20.97 -7.60
C THR A 74 -3.74 -19.62 -7.99
N HIS A 75 -2.49 -19.65 -8.46
CA HIS A 75 -1.81 -18.45 -8.92
C HIS A 75 -2.44 -17.95 -10.23
N SER A 76 -2.73 -16.65 -10.32
CA SER A 76 -3.18 -15.99 -11.53
C SER A 76 -2.12 -14.98 -11.98
N GLU A 77 -1.40 -15.31 -13.05
CA GLU A 77 -0.40 -14.40 -13.64
C GLU A 77 -1.03 -13.04 -13.98
N ARG A 78 -2.27 -13.05 -14.49
CA ARG A 78 -3.04 -11.84 -14.82
C ARG A 78 -3.23 -10.93 -13.60
N LEU A 79 -3.59 -11.49 -12.45
CA LEU A 79 -3.75 -10.69 -11.24
C LEU A 79 -2.43 -10.28 -10.59
N ALA A 80 -1.43 -11.17 -10.61
CA ALA A 80 -0.10 -10.81 -10.15
C ALA A 80 0.40 -9.57 -10.89
N LYS A 81 0.19 -9.50 -12.22
CA LYS A 81 0.54 -8.33 -13.05
C LYS A 81 -0.13 -7.04 -12.58
N LEU A 82 -1.33 -7.06 -11.99
CA LEU A 82 -1.98 -5.85 -11.47
C LEU A 82 -1.17 -5.22 -10.34
N PHE A 83 -0.68 -6.02 -9.39
CA PHE A 83 0.14 -5.52 -8.27
C PHE A 83 1.43 -4.83 -8.73
N TYR A 84 1.97 -5.23 -9.87
CA TYR A 84 3.24 -4.70 -10.40
C TYR A 84 3.07 -3.67 -11.52
N ASN A 85 1.85 -3.39 -11.95
CA ASN A 85 1.59 -2.42 -13.00
C ASN A 85 1.90 -1.00 -12.48
N PRO A 86 2.78 -0.22 -13.13
CA PRO A 86 3.08 1.14 -12.72
C PRO A 86 1.97 2.15 -13.07
N ASN A 87 1.02 1.77 -13.93
CA ASN A 87 -0.11 2.60 -14.31
C ASN A 87 -1.34 2.23 -13.47
N ILE A 88 -1.61 3.03 -12.42
CA ILE A 88 -2.69 2.77 -11.47
C ILE A 88 -4.10 2.94 -12.08
N GLU A 89 -4.24 3.80 -13.09
CA GLU A 89 -5.51 4.02 -13.81
C GLU A 89 -5.86 2.79 -14.66
N ASP A 90 -4.87 2.21 -15.35
CA ASP A 90 -5.05 0.94 -16.07
C ASP A 90 -5.39 -0.21 -15.12
N VAL A 91 -4.84 -0.23 -13.90
CA VAL A 91 -5.25 -1.20 -12.86
C VAL A 91 -6.70 -0.99 -12.43
N TYR A 92 -7.13 0.26 -12.23
CA TYR A 92 -8.53 0.58 -11.92
C TYR A 92 -9.47 0.06 -13.00
N ASP A 93 -9.20 0.39 -14.27
CA ASP A 93 -9.99 -0.06 -15.42
C ASP A 93 -10.05 -1.59 -15.48
N GLN A 94 -8.91 -2.26 -15.29
CA GLN A 94 -8.86 -3.73 -15.30
C GLN A 94 -9.60 -4.37 -14.14
N LEU A 95 -9.69 -3.71 -12.98
CA LEU A 95 -10.43 -4.20 -11.81
C LEU A 95 -11.94 -4.02 -11.97
N LEU A 96 -12.38 -2.94 -12.61
CA LEU A 96 -13.80 -2.73 -12.93
C LEU A 96 -14.33 -3.74 -13.96
N HIS A 97 -13.53 -4.02 -14.99
CA HIS A 97 -13.89 -4.94 -16.08
C HIS A 97 -13.32 -6.35 -15.87
N TYR A 98 -12.91 -6.67 -14.63
CA TYR A 98 -12.39 -7.98 -14.34
C TYR A 98 -13.52 -9.00 -14.40
N GLY A 99 -13.49 -9.91 -15.36
CA GLY A 99 -14.46 -11.00 -15.41
C GLY A 99 -15.66 -10.80 -16.35
N ASP A 100 -15.53 -9.99 -17.41
CA ASP A 100 -16.49 -10.00 -18.54
C ASP A 100 -16.66 -11.39 -19.24
N ASP A 101 -15.97 -12.43 -18.76
CA ASP A 101 -16.29 -13.83 -18.98
C ASP A 101 -17.22 -14.35 -17.87
N ALA A 102 -18.34 -14.95 -18.25
CA ALA A 102 -19.57 -15.21 -17.47
C ALA A 102 -19.49 -15.86 -16.05
N ASP A 103 -18.32 -16.24 -15.53
CA ASP A 103 -18.15 -17.01 -14.29
C ASP A 103 -17.15 -16.40 -13.29
N ARG A 104 -16.83 -15.10 -13.37
CA ARG A 104 -15.80 -14.46 -12.54
C ARG A 104 -16.33 -13.27 -11.74
N VAL A 105 -15.64 -12.93 -10.66
CA VAL A 105 -15.96 -11.78 -9.80
C VAL A 105 -15.87 -10.49 -10.62
N THR A 106 -17.00 -9.89 -10.94
CA THR A 106 -17.19 -8.69 -11.78
C THR A 106 -17.54 -7.45 -10.97
N ASN A 107 -16.85 -7.20 -9.85
CA ASN A 107 -17.04 -5.98 -9.06
C ASN A 107 -16.00 -5.88 -7.93
N PHE A 108 -14.72 -5.70 -8.21
CA PHE A 108 -13.76 -5.51 -7.11
C PHE A 108 -14.03 -4.20 -6.38
N ARG A 109 -14.19 -4.29 -5.06
CA ARG A 109 -14.35 -3.12 -4.18
C ARG A 109 -13.17 -2.92 -3.25
N PHE A 110 -12.50 -3.99 -2.84
CA PHE A 110 -11.40 -3.88 -1.87
C PHE A 110 -10.10 -4.46 -2.40
N VAL A 111 -8.99 -3.90 -1.94
CA VAL A 111 -7.63 -4.41 -2.14
C VAL A 111 -6.97 -4.59 -0.77
N LEU A 112 -6.64 -5.82 -0.42
CA LEU A 112 -5.97 -6.16 0.84
C LEU A 112 -4.50 -6.46 0.59
N ILE A 113 -3.62 -5.78 1.32
CA ILE A 113 -2.17 -5.93 1.19
C ILE A 113 -1.56 -6.19 2.57
N PRO A 114 -1.03 -7.40 2.82
CA PRO A 114 -0.22 -7.70 3.99
C PRO A 114 1.23 -7.25 3.81
N SER A 115 1.89 -6.83 4.90
CA SER A 115 3.33 -6.52 4.92
C SER A 115 4.18 -7.73 4.53
N VAL A 116 3.76 -8.96 4.86
CA VAL A 116 4.48 -10.17 4.47
C VAL A 116 4.53 -10.32 2.94
N ASN A 117 3.48 -9.90 2.22
CA ASN A 117 3.51 -9.91 0.75
C ASN A 117 4.50 -8.89 0.20
N MET A 118 4.54 -7.70 0.80
CA MET A 118 5.47 -6.63 0.44
C MET A 118 6.95 -7.04 0.58
N GLU A 119 7.26 -7.89 1.55
CA GLU A 119 8.64 -8.28 1.87
C GLU A 119 8.99 -9.66 1.34
N GLN A 120 8.27 -10.69 1.76
CA GLN A 120 8.66 -12.09 1.57
C GLN A 120 8.12 -12.69 0.28
N LYS A 121 6.99 -12.20 -0.25
CA LYS A 121 6.35 -12.77 -1.47
C LYS A 121 6.61 -11.98 -2.73
N PHE A 122 6.96 -10.71 -2.58
CA PHE A 122 7.18 -9.79 -3.70
C PHE A 122 8.11 -10.36 -4.78
N GLY A 123 9.28 -10.90 -4.40
CA GLY A 123 10.24 -11.46 -5.38
C GLY A 123 9.69 -12.65 -6.18
N THR A 124 8.90 -13.51 -5.53
CA THR A 124 8.26 -14.66 -6.17
C THR A 124 7.16 -14.20 -7.14
N GLU A 125 6.28 -13.31 -6.70
CA GLU A 125 5.16 -12.84 -7.52
C GLU A 125 5.63 -11.96 -8.69
N LEU A 126 6.68 -11.16 -8.50
CA LEU A 126 7.33 -10.40 -9.56
C LEU A 126 7.86 -11.32 -10.68
N LYS A 127 8.52 -12.42 -10.30
CA LYS A 127 9.00 -13.43 -11.26
C LYS A 127 7.85 -14.10 -11.99
N LEU A 128 6.78 -14.44 -11.28
CA LEU A 128 5.59 -15.04 -11.88
C LEU A 128 4.89 -14.10 -12.86
N ALA A 129 4.89 -12.80 -12.59
CA ALA A 129 4.40 -11.78 -13.50
C ALA A 129 5.34 -11.55 -14.72
N GLY A 130 6.46 -12.26 -14.80
CA GLY A 130 7.42 -12.18 -15.91
C GLY A 130 8.46 -11.07 -15.80
N TYR A 131 8.59 -10.42 -14.63
CA TYR A 131 9.51 -9.31 -14.42
C TYR A 131 10.83 -9.76 -13.77
N SER A 132 11.90 -9.00 -14.04
CA SER A 132 13.21 -9.22 -13.42
C SER A 132 13.34 -8.43 -12.12
N ALA A 133 14.03 -9.00 -11.11
CA ALA A 133 14.26 -8.34 -9.82
C ALA A 133 15.00 -7.00 -9.95
N GLY A 134 15.95 -6.88 -10.88
CA GLY A 134 16.70 -5.64 -11.12
C GLY A 134 15.84 -4.45 -11.58
N LEU A 135 14.59 -4.69 -12.00
CA LEU A 135 13.65 -3.61 -12.31
C LEU A 135 13.29 -2.80 -11.06
N VAL A 136 13.17 -3.47 -9.91
CA VAL A 136 12.54 -2.96 -8.69
C VAL A 136 13.47 -2.99 -7.47
N TYR A 137 14.63 -3.62 -7.59
CA TYR A 137 15.69 -3.61 -6.58
C TYR A 137 16.95 -2.92 -7.10
N SER A 138 17.65 -2.23 -6.21
CA SER A 138 18.96 -1.63 -6.49
C SER A 138 19.95 -1.93 -5.37
N LYS A 139 21.23 -2.02 -5.74
CA LYS A 139 22.31 -2.20 -4.78
C LYS A 139 22.46 -0.95 -3.91
N LEU A 140 22.56 -1.13 -2.60
CA LEU A 140 22.87 -0.08 -1.64
C LEU A 140 24.39 0.05 -1.43
N PRO A 141 24.87 1.15 -0.81
CA PRO A 141 26.23 1.19 -0.32
C PRO A 141 26.49 0.00 0.63
N PRO A 142 27.63 -0.70 0.53
CA PRO A 142 27.91 -1.87 1.35
C PRO A 142 27.78 -1.58 2.85
N VAL A 143 27.30 -2.55 3.60
CA VAL A 143 27.21 -2.47 5.06
C VAL A 143 28.40 -3.17 5.71
N ASN A 144 28.94 -2.58 6.78
CA ASN A 144 30.05 -3.16 7.51
C ASN A 144 29.55 -4.15 8.57
N TYR A 145 30.24 -5.28 8.71
CA TYR A 145 30.05 -6.22 9.81
C TYR A 145 31.40 -6.81 10.24
N GLY A 146 31.87 -6.44 11.43
CA GLY A 146 33.24 -6.73 11.85
C GLY A 146 34.24 -6.16 10.85
N ASN A 147 35.10 -7.02 10.29
CA ASN A 147 36.10 -6.65 9.28
C ASN A 147 35.63 -6.86 7.83
N SER A 148 34.36 -7.20 7.62
CA SER A 148 33.80 -7.51 6.30
C SER A 148 32.88 -6.40 5.80
N GLN A 149 32.84 -6.22 4.49
CA GLN A 149 31.83 -5.43 3.78
C GLN A 149 30.86 -6.37 3.09
N LEU A 150 29.56 -6.20 3.34
CA LEU A 150 28.50 -7.04 2.81
C LEU A 150 27.66 -6.25 1.81
N GLU A 151 27.37 -6.87 0.66
CA GLU A 151 26.50 -6.27 -0.33
C GLU A 151 25.03 -6.48 0.06
N VAL A 152 24.25 -5.40 0.00
CA VAL A 152 22.81 -5.44 0.28
C VAL A 152 22.05 -4.72 -0.83
N TYR A 153 20.82 -5.15 -1.05
CA TYR A 153 19.92 -4.60 -2.06
C TYR A 153 18.63 -4.18 -1.37
N ASP A 154 18.00 -3.13 -1.89
CA ASP A 154 16.71 -2.65 -1.38
C ASP A 154 15.83 -2.19 -2.54
N LYS A 155 14.55 -1.98 -2.25
CA LYS A 155 13.54 -1.54 -3.20
C LYS A 155 13.92 -0.16 -3.76
N ASN A 156 13.85 -0.01 -5.07
CA ASN A 156 14.23 1.23 -5.77
C ASN A 156 13.00 2.08 -6.11
N GLU A 157 13.19 3.23 -6.76
CA GLU A 157 12.07 4.11 -7.16
C GLU A 157 11.04 3.48 -8.08
N ASN A 158 11.39 2.47 -8.89
CA ASN A 158 10.42 1.80 -9.73
C ASN A 158 9.48 0.91 -8.92
N PHE A 159 9.96 0.32 -7.81
CA PHE A 159 9.08 -0.37 -6.88
C PHE A 159 7.97 0.56 -6.39
N TYR A 160 8.32 1.77 -5.94
CA TYR A 160 7.36 2.74 -5.42
C TYR A 160 6.41 3.32 -6.47
N LYS A 161 6.66 3.06 -7.77
CA LYS A 161 5.74 3.40 -8.87
C LYS A 161 4.72 2.31 -9.15
N THR A 162 4.97 1.06 -8.74
CA THR A 162 4.02 -0.05 -8.91
C THR A 162 2.73 0.21 -8.13
N PHE A 163 1.61 -0.39 -8.57
CA PHE A 163 0.35 -0.36 -7.85
C PHE A 163 0.50 -0.75 -6.37
N LEU A 164 1.22 -1.85 -6.11
CA LEU A 164 1.50 -2.34 -4.76
C LEU A 164 2.29 -1.32 -3.91
N GLY A 165 3.38 -0.77 -4.45
CA GLY A 165 4.21 0.24 -3.75
C GLY A 165 3.46 1.55 -3.50
N ARG A 166 2.66 2.02 -4.47
CA ARG A 166 1.84 3.23 -4.34
C ARG A 166 0.75 3.07 -3.28
N LEU A 167 0.01 1.97 -3.29
CA LEU A 167 -1.00 1.73 -2.26
C LEU A 167 -0.34 1.63 -0.88
N PHE A 168 0.58 0.69 -0.71
CA PHE A 168 1.05 0.33 0.62
C PHE A 168 1.99 1.37 1.25
N ASP A 169 3.03 1.81 0.53
CA ASP A 169 4.06 2.71 1.09
C ASP A 169 3.72 4.19 0.91
N ARG A 170 2.85 4.53 -0.05
CA ARG A 170 2.39 5.92 -0.29
C ARG A 170 0.93 6.17 0.09
N ASN A 171 0.27 5.22 0.77
CA ASN A 171 -1.14 5.33 1.18
C ASN A 171 -2.10 5.72 0.03
N ALA A 172 -1.84 5.20 -1.17
CA ALA A 172 -2.58 5.54 -2.39
C ALA A 172 -2.50 7.04 -2.79
N ALA A 173 -1.47 7.77 -2.37
CA ALA A 173 -1.23 9.12 -2.85
C ALA A 173 -1.19 9.19 -4.37
N GLU A 174 -1.64 10.33 -4.92
CA GLU A 174 -1.81 10.59 -6.35
C GLU A 174 -2.85 9.70 -7.05
N SER A 175 -3.59 8.87 -6.33
CA SER A 175 -4.63 8.01 -6.90
C SER A 175 -6.03 8.55 -6.63
N GLY A 176 -6.79 8.84 -7.68
CA GLY A 176 -8.16 9.34 -7.57
C GLY A 176 -9.20 8.26 -7.24
N HIS A 177 -8.81 6.98 -7.35
CA HIS A 177 -9.73 5.84 -7.33
C HIS A 177 -9.51 4.87 -6.17
N PHE A 178 -8.47 5.07 -5.35
CA PHE A 178 -8.13 4.16 -4.27
C PHE A 178 -7.93 4.93 -2.97
N ARG A 179 -8.52 4.45 -1.89
CA ARG A 179 -8.39 5.05 -0.55
C ARG A 179 -8.10 3.99 0.49
N LEU A 180 -7.23 4.29 1.43
CA LEU A 180 -7.05 3.49 2.64
C LEU A 180 -8.35 3.58 3.45
N VAL A 181 -8.91 2.44 3.88
CA VAL A 181 -10.11 2.41 4.73
C VAL A 181 -9.83 1.82 6.11
N PHE A 182 -8.85 0.93 6.19
CA PHE A 182 -8.46 0.25 7.42
C PHE A 182 -6.97 -0.13 7.37
N GLN A 183 -6.34 -0.16 8.53
CA GLN A 183 -5.05 -0.81 8.72
C GLN A 183 -5.05 -1.52 10.06
N SER A 184 -4.40 -2.67 10.15
CA SER A 184 -4.39 -3.44 11.38
C SER A 184 -3.60 -2.72 12.50
N PRO A 185 -4.04 -2.81 13.77
CA PRO A 185 -3.26 -2.31 14.90
C PRO A 185 -1.95 -3.08 15.09
N LYS A 186 -1.92 -4.36 14.73
CA LYS A 186 -0.72 -5.20 14.79
C LYS A 186 0.40 -4.59 13.96
N LYS A 187 1.56 -4.42 14.58
CA LYS A 187 2.75 -3.86 13.93
C LYS A 187 3.72 -4.97 13.56
N VAL A 188 4.42 -4.73 12.48
CA VAL A 188 5.56 -5.52 12.03
C VAL A 188 6.77 -4.61 11.86
N ILE A 189 7.95 -5.19 11.98
CA ILE A 189 9.19 -4.59 11.51
C ILE A 189 9.47 -5.15 10.12
N ARG A 190 9.48 -4.26 9.13
CA ARG A 190 9.94 -4.55 7.77
C ARG A 190 11.43 -4.25 7.70
N ALA A 191 12.23 -5.23 7.31
CA ALA A 191 13.68 -5.10 7.26
C ALA A 191 14.30 -6.05 6.23
N ILE A 192 15.53 -5.72 5.82
CA ILE A 192 16.46 -6.70 5.26
C ILE A 192 17.04 -7.48 6.44
N HIS A 193 16.95 -8.80 6.42
CA HIS A 193 17.38 -9.66 7.52
C HIS A 193 18.48 -10.61 7.02
N PHE A 194 19.64 -10.56 7.68
CA PHE A 194 20.76 -11.46 7.36
C PHE A 194 20.55 -12.83 8.00
N LEU A 195 20.82 -13.88 7.23
CA LEU A 195 20.86 -15.25 7.74
C LEU A 195 22.13 -15.46 8.58
N GLU A 196 22.14 -16.52 9.40
CA GLU A 196 23.20 -16.78 10.39
C GLU A 196 24.62 -16.80 9.80
N ASN A 197 24.75 -17.25 8.55
CA ASN A 197 26.05 -17.35 7.87
C ASN A 197 26.58 -16.00 7.32
N MET A 198 25.82 -14.91 7.40
CA MET A 198 26.15 -13.58 6.87
C MET A 198 26.46 -13.53 5.36
N GLN A 199 26.15 -14.60 4.62
CA GLN A 199 26.37 -14.70 3.17
C GLN A 199 25.10 -14.42 2.36
N GLN A 200 23.95 -14.47 3.03
CA GLN A 200 22.62 -14.36 2.43
C GLN A 200 21.74 -13.46 3.30
N PHE A 201 20.79 -12.80 2.67
CA PHE A 201 19.75 -12.03 3.35
C PHE A 201 18.39 -12.30 2.70
N ASP A 202 17.33 -12.11 3.46
CA ASP A 202 15.94 -12.09 3.01
C ASP A 202 15.29 -10.74 3.36
N PHE A 203 14.16 -10.43 2.71
CA PHE A 203 13.30 -9.33 3.12
C PHE A 203 12.23 -9.90 4.05
N ARG A 204 12.02 -9.32 5.22
CA ARG A 204 11.05 -9.83 6.20
C ARG A 204 10.11 -8.77 6.72
N ALA A 205 8.88 -9.18 6.97
CA ALA A 205 7.96 -8.49 7.87
C ALA A 205 7.82 -9.34 9.14
N ILE A 206 8.39 -8.85 10.25
CA ILE A 206 8.49 -9.57 11.52
C ILE A 206 7.44 -9.00 12.49
N PRO A 207 6.43 -9.77 12.93
CA PRO A 207 5.50 -9.32 13.96
C PRO A 207 6.23 -8.93 15.25
N VAL A 208 5.82 -7.80 15.84
CA VAL A 208 6.40 -7.28 17.08
C VAL A 208 5.32 -6.79 18.04
N SER A 209 5.60 -6.93 19.33
CA SER A 209 4.82 -6.27 20.39
C SER A 209 5.23 -4.82 20.57
N ASP A 210 4.39 -4.01 21.22
CA ASP A 210 4.70 -2.61 21.54
C ASP A 210 5.94 -2.48 22.45
N GLN A 211 6.12 -3.45 23.36
CA GLN A 211 7.30 -3.50 24.24
C GLN A 211 8.58 -3.75 23.45
N GLU A 212 8.57 -4.69 22.50
CA GLU A 212 9.70 -4.93 21.61
C GLU A 212 9.98 -3.74 20.72
N LEU A 213 8.93 -3.11 20.19
CA LEU A 213 9.08 -1.93 19.35
C LEU A 213 9.74 -0.77 20.10
N ALA A 214 9.34 -0.53 21.36
CA ALA A 214 9.98 0.46 22.22
C ALA A 214 11.46 0.13 22.48
N ALA A 215 11.79 -1.14 22.72
CA ALA A 215 13.17 -1.60 22.89
C ALA A 215 14.02 -1.46 21.61
N MET A 216 13.39 -1.44 20.44
CA MET A 216 14.04 -1.28 19.13
C MET A 216 14.05 0.16 18.61
N SER A 217 13.63 1.14 19.41
CA SER A 217 13.48 2.54 18.98
C SER A 217 14.76 3.16 18.41
N ASP A 218 15.93 2.85 18.98
CA ASP A 218 17.22 3.28 18.44
C ASP A 218 17.58 2.59 17.13
N ALA A 219 17.30 1.28 17.02
CA ALA A 219 17.55 0.50 15.80
C ALA A 219 16.79 1.09 14.60
N LEU A 220 15.58 1.59 14.79
CA LEU A 220 14.75 2.17 13.73
C LEU A 220 15.33 3.46 13.13
N ARG A 221 16.25 4.12 13.84
CA ARG A 221 16.87 5.40 13.40
C ARG A 221 18.04 5.18 12.46
N TYR A 222 18.76 4.07 12.58
CA TYR A 222 19.93 3.80 11.76
C TYR A 222 19.53 3.26 10.38
N LYS A 223 20.12 3.83 9.34
CA LYS A 223 19.96 3.38 7.95
C LYS A 223 21.30 2.90 7.41
N ASN A 224 21.23 1.91 6.53
CA ASN A 224 22.35 1.30 5.83
C ASN A 224 23.46 0.80 6.77
N GLN A 225 23.05 0.15 7.87
CA GLN A 225 23.94 -0.47 8.86
C GLN A 225 23.29 -1.76 9.37
N ILE A 226 24.12 -2.72 9.78
CA ILE A 226 23.65 -3.95 10.43
C ILE A 226 23.40 -3.67 11.90
N ILE A 227 22.21 -4.03 12.36
CA ILE A 227 21.76 -3.83 13.72
C ILE A 227 21.42 -5.18 14.30
N GLU A 228 22.07 -5.53 15.41
CA GLU A 228 21.78 -6.76 16.13
C GLU A 228 20.58 -6.55 17.06
N THR A 229 19.63 -7.47 16.95
CA THR A 229 18.37 -7.41 17.69
C THR A 229 18.01 -8.80 18.19
N SER A 230 17.04 -8.90 19.09
CA SER A 230 16.45 -10.20 19.49
C SER A 230 15.80 -10.96 18.32
N ARG A 231 15.55 -10.27 17.19
CA ARG A 231 14.95 -10.82 15.97
C ARG A 231 15.96 -11.05 14.85
N GLY A 232 17.25 -11.06 15.18
CA GLY A 232 18.34 -11.29 14.23
C GLY A 232 19.05 -10.01 13.83
N LYS A 233 19.82 -10.10 12.73
CA LYS A 233 20.65 -9.01 12.21
C LYS A 233 19.89 -8.30 11.10
N LEU A 234 19.51 -7.05 11.35
CA LEU A 234 18.61 -6.29 10.48
C LEU A 234 19.35 -5.12 9.82
N VAL A 235 18.94 -4.78 8.60
CA VAL A 235 19.31 -3.55 7.89
C VAL A 235 18.05 -2.82 7.46
N ASN A 236 18.08 -1.48 7.58
CA ASN A 236 16.97 -0.59 7.26
C ASN A 236 15.63 -0.97 7.91
N PRO A 237 15.58 -1.31 9.21
CA PRO A 237 14.31 -1.65 9.85
C PRO A 237 13.35 -0.44 9.80
N SER A 238 12.07 -0.75 9.57
CA SER A 238 10.98 0.21 9.54
C SER A 238 9.71 -0.39 10.13
N VAL A 239 8.88 0.43 10.75
CA VAL A 239 7.63 -0.01 11.38
C VAL A 239 6.51 0.10 10.36
N SER A 240 5.65 -0.92 10.30
CA SER A 240 4.50 -0.95 9.41
C SER A 240 3.33 -1.64 10.07
N PRO A 241 2.06 -1.31 9.73
CA PRO A 241 0.95 -2.20 10.06
C PRO A 241 1.13 -3.57 9.37
N GLU A 242 0.61 -4.62 9.99
CA GLU A 242 0.67 -5.96 9.41
C GLU A 242 -0.16 -6.06 8.13
N VAL A 243 -1.32 -5.39 8.07
CA VAL A 243 -2.24 -5.38 6.93
C VAL A 243 -2.76 -3.97 6.67
N LYS A 244 -2.85 -3.59 5.41
CA LYS A 244 -3.60 -2.41 4.94
C LYS A 244 -4.73 -2.86 4.00
N LEU A 245 -5.88 -2.21 4.14
CA LEU A 245 -7.06 -2.43 3.31
C LEU A 245 -7.43 -1.13 2.61
N PHE A 246 -7.57 -1.22 1.29
CA PHE A 246 -7.95 -0.11 0.43
C PHE A 246 -9.31 -0.39 -0.21
N GLU A 247 -10.10 0.65 -0.42
CA GLU A 247 -11.33 0.61 -1.20
C GLU A 247 -11.10 1.25 -2.57
N ILE A 248 -11.74 0.65 -3.57
CA ILE A 248 -11.85 1.11 -4.95
C ILE A 248 -13.10 1.98 -5.04
N VAL A 249 -12.96 3.22 -5.47
CA VAL A 249 -14.05 4.20 -5.56
C VAL A 249 -14.01 4.94 -6.90
N PRO A 250 -15.16 5.43 -7.40
CA PRO A 250 -15.19 6.35 -8.55
C PRO A 250 -14.46 7.66 -8.27
N GLY A 251 -14.51 8.16 -7.04
CA GLY A 251 -13.82 9.37 -6.61
C GLY A 251 -14.58 10.65 -7.01
N ALA A 252 -14.60 11.62 -6.11
CA ALA A 252 -15.22 12.93 -6.36
C ALA A 252 -14.31 13.83 -7.19
N LEU A 253 -14.88 14.82 -7.89
CA LEU A 253 -14.14 15.78 -8.71
C LEU A 253 -14.09 17.15 -8.04
N LEU A 254 -12.89 17.61 -7.67
CA LEU A 254 -12.64 19.00 -7.32
C LEU A 254 -12.45 19.81 -8.60
N LYS A 255 -13.26 20.84 -8.80
CA LYS A 255 -13.26 21.68 -9.99
C LYS A 255 -13.00 23.14 -9.65
N GLY A 256 -12.49 23.90 -10.61
CA GLY A 256 -12.31 25.34 -10.46
C GLY A 256 -11.54 25.94 -11.62
N LYS A 257 -11.20 27.23 -11.47
CA LYS A 257 -10.39 27.98 -12.44
C LYS A 257 -9.17 28.62 -11.78
N VAL A 258 -8.04 28.52 -12.46
CA VAL A 258 -6.73 29.05 -12.08
C VAL A 258 -6.01 29.53 -13.35
N ASP A 259 -4.72 29.86 -13.28
CA ASP A 259 -3.98 30.23 -14.49
C ASP A 259 -3.82 29.04 -15.45
N PRO A 260 -3.83 29.25 -16.78
CA PRO A 260 -3.63 28.17 -17.74
C PRO A 260 -2.38 27.33 -17.47
N HIS A 261 -2.50 26.01 -17.58
CA HIS A 261 -1.42 25.05 -17.34
C HIS A 261 -0.81 25.07 -15.93
N GLN A 262 -1.43 25.77 -14.97
CA GLN A 262 -0.95 25.83 -13.61
C GLN A 262 -1.13 24.46 -12.92
N PRO A 263 -0.12 23.96 -12.19
CA PRO A 263 -0.28 22.77 -11.37
C PRO A 263 -1.25 23.04 -10.22
N VAL A 264 -2.16 22.11 -9.99
CA VAL A 264 -3.13 22.13 -8.89
C VAL A 264 -2.91 20.90 -8.02
N GLU A 265 -2.71 21.11 -6.72
CA GLU A 265 -2.44 20.06 -5.74
C GLU A 265 -3.46 20.12 -4.60
N ALA A 266 -4.11 18.99 -4.30
CA ALA A 266 -4.99 18.85 -3.13
C ALA A 266 -4.31 18.01 -2.05
N PHE A 267 -4.51 18.38 -0.79
CA PHE A 267 -3.98 17.70 0.38
C PHE A 267 -5.11 17.37 1.36
N LEU A 268 -5.05 16.19 1.97
CA LEU A 268 -5.95 15.79 3.05
C LEU A 268 -5.19 15.06 4.14
N GLY A 269 -5.46 15.41 5.39
CA GLY A 269 -4.99 14.64 6.54
C GLY A 269 -5.84 13.38 6.70
N VAL A 270 -5.18 12.22 6.69
CA VAL A 270 -5.77 10.90 6.89
C VAL A 270 -5.12 10.26 8.11
N LYS A 271 -5.93 9.81 9.07
CA LYS A 271 -5.48 9.22 10.32
C LYS A 271 -6.14 7.88 10.57
N SER A 272 -5.35 6.87 10.87
CA SER A 272 -5.87 5.63 11.46
C SER A 272 -6.00 5.79 12.97
N PRO A 273 -7.03 5.22 13.60
CA PRO A 273 -7.18 5.24 15.06
C PRO A 273 -6.05 4.47 15.80
N TYR A 274 -5.25 3.68 15.08
CA TYR A 274 -4.14 2.88 15.63
C TYR A 274 -2.76 3.49 15.36
N GLN A 275 -2.72 4.77 15.00
CA GLN A 275 -1.50 5.55 14.81
C GLN A 275 -1.70 6.95 15.38
N ASP A 276 -0.65 7.51 15.97
CA ASP A 276 -0.71 8.86 16.53
C ASP A 276 -0.61 9.93 15.43
N GLU A 277 0.21 9.66 14.40
CA GLU A 277 0.52 10.56 13.30
C GLU A 277 -0.64 10.69 12.29
N ILE A 278 -0.86 11.92 11.84
CA ILE A 278 -1.76 12.22 10.72
C ILE A 278 -0.91 12.20 9.44
N HIS A 279 -1.28 11.36 8.48
CA HIS A 279 -0.63 11.31 7.18
C HIS A 279 -1.25 12.35 6.26
N SER A 280 -0.46 13.27 5.72
CA SER A 280 -0.91 14.17 4.67
C SER A 280 -0.80 13.48 3.31
N VAL A 281 -1.93 13.09 2.73
CA VAL A 281 -2.01 12.49 1.39
C VAL A 281 -2.27 13.59 0.36
N SER A 282 -1.65 13.50 -0.82
CA SER A 282 -1.77 14.53 -1.86
C SER A 282 -2.17 13.96 -3.22
N TRP A 283 -2.88 14.77 -4.00
CA TRP A 283 -3.27 14.52 -5.39
C TRP A 283 -2.93 15.72 -6.25
N LYS A 284 -2.67 15.48 -7.53
CA LYS A 284 -2.20 16.52 -8.45
C LYS A 284 -2.85 16.41 -9.82
N THR A 285 -3.14 17.57 -10.41
CA THR A 285 -3.50 17.73 -11.82
C THR A 285 -2.91 19.02 -12.37
N TYR A 286 -3.20 19.34 -13.63
CA TYR A 286 -2.89 20.61 -14.26
C TYR A 286 -4.17 21.23 -14.81
N ALA A 287 -4.25 22.56 -14.76
CA ALA A 287 -5.28 23.29 -15.49
C ALA A 287 -5.08 23.17 -17.00
N ASP A 288 -6.17 23.24 -17.75
CA ASP A 288 -6.16 23.27 -19.21
C ASP A 288 -5.74 24.66 -19.76
N SER A 289 -5.89 24.85 -21.07
CA SER A 289 -5.56 26.11 -21.76
C SER A 289 -6.47 27.27 -21.36
N ASP A 290 -7.66 26.99 -20.84
CA ASP A 290 -8.64 27.99 -20.39
C ASP A 290 -8.56 28.23 -18.87
N GLY A 291 -7.58 27.58 -18.21
CA GLY A 291 -7.38 27.66 -16.77
C GLY A 291 -8.34 26.79 -15.95
N ALA A 292 -9.20 26.00 -16.59
CA ALA A 292 -10.09 25.09 -15.86
C ALA A 292 -9.34 23.83 -15.43
N PHE A 293 -9.64 23.31 -14.24
CA PHE A 293 -9.11 22.01 -13.80
C PHE A 293 -10.23 21.12 -13.26
N SER A 294 -9.96 19.81 -13.29
CA SER A 294 -10.75 18.78 -12.63
C SER A 294 -9.78 17.79 -11.99
N LEU A 295 -9.75 17.76 -10.66
CA LEU A 295 -8.89 16.90 -9.85
C LEU A 295 -9.74 15.85 -9.13
N ARG A 296 -9.49 14.58 -9.40
CA ARG A 296 -10.19 13.48 -8.74
C ARG A 296 -9.60 13.19 -7.36
N VAL A 297 -10.45 13.01 -6.35
CA VAL A 297 -10.06 12.68 -4.98
C VAL A 297 -10.93 11.55 -4.41
N PRO A 298 -10.35 10.57 -3.69
CA PRO A 298 -11.09 9.36 -3.30
C PRO A 298 -11.70 9.42 -1.89
N TYR A 299 -11.33 10.40 -1.06
CA TYR A 299 -11.83 10.47 0.33
C TYR A 299 -12.98 11.45 0.49
N SER A 300 -13.96 11.08 1.30
CA SER A 300 -14.87 12.04 1.93
C SER A 300 -14.19 12.71 3.12
N THR A 301 -14.69 13.89 3.52
CA THR A 301 -14.11 14.74 4.58
C THR A 301 -14.97 14.75 5.84
N GLY A 302 -14.35 14.99 6.99
CA GLY A 302 -15.07 15.40 8.21
C GLY A 302 -15.28 14.32 9.26
N GLY A 303 -14.61 13.16 9.16
CA GLY A 303 -14.71 12.12 10.19
C GLY A 303 -14.24 10.73 9.72
N PRO A 304 -14.64 9.68 10.45
CA PRO A 304 -14.49 8.29 9.99
C PRO A 304 -15.20 8.08 8.66
N LEU A 305 -14.58 7.34 7.74
CA LEU A 305 -15.22 6.99 6.45
C LEU A 305 -16.46 6.11 6.64
N TYR A 306 -16.46 5.29 7.70
CA TYR A 306 -17.52 4.36 8.05
C TYR A 306 -17.69 4.31 9.56
N ASP A 307 -18.92 4.06 10.02
CA ASP A 307 -19.25 3.79 11.43
C ASP A 307 -18.89 2.35 11.79
N ILE A 308 -17.59 2.03 11.66
CA ILE A 308 -17.01 0.72 11.98
C ILE A 308 -15.72 0.98 12.76
N PRO A 309 -15.52 0.35 13.94
CA PRO A 309 -14.29 0.50 14.70
C PRO A 309 -13.04 0.19 13.87
N GLY A 310 -12.02 1.03 14.00
CA GLY A 310 -10.76 0.87 13.26
C GLY A 310 -10.70 1.57 11.90
N THR A 311 -11.83 2.08 11.40
CA THR A 311 -11.87 2.83 10.13
C THR A 311 -11.03 4.09 10.20
N VAL A 312 -10.35 4.42 9.10
CA VAL A 312 -9.60 5.67 9.01
C VAL A 312 -10.50 6.89 9.05
N GLN A 313 -9.94 8.00 9.51
CA GLN A 313 -10.60 9.28 9.69
C GLN A 313 -9.91 10.33 8.83
N THR A 314 -10.69 11.28 8.34
CA THR A 314 -10.19 12.39 7.52
C THR A 314 -10.40 13.73 8.20
N ASN A 315 -9.57 14.71 7.83
CA ASN A 315 -9.77 16.10 8.24
C ASN A 315 -11.06 16.69 7.66
N GLN A 316 -11.45 17.86 8.17
CA GLN A 316 -12.69 18.56 7.81
C GLN A 316 -12.73 19.05 6.36
N THR A 317 -11.59 19.37 5.77
CA THR A 317 -11.51 19.91 4.40
C THR A 317 -10.25 19.43 3.69
N TYR A 318 -10.34 19.33 2.37
CA TYR A 318 -9.18 19.34 1.49
C TYR A 318 -8.57 20.75 1.47
N LEU A 319 -7.24 20.81 1.46
CA LEU A 319 -6.49 22.01 1.13
C LEU A 319 -6.06 21.96 -0.32
N VAL A 320 -6.49 22.90 -1.15
CA VAL A 320 -6.18 22.92 -2.59
C VAL A 320 -5.26 24.10 -2.89
N ARG A 321 -4.16 23.87 -3.59
CA ARG A 321 -3.15 24.88 -3.91
C ARG A 321 -2.92 24.96 -5.41
N ALA A 322 -2.79 26.19 -5.91
CA ALA A 322 -2.43 26.49 -7.28
C ALA A 322 -1.55 27.76 -7.30
N GLY A 323 -0.24 27.58 -7.44
CA GLY A 323 0.74 28.67 -7.33
C GLY A 323 0.64 29.43 -6.00
N SER A 324 0.34 30.73 -6.07
CA SER A 324 0.15 31.60 -4.88
C SER A 324 -1.28 31.62 -4.35
N MET A 325 -2.17 30.77 -4.87
CA MET A 325 -3.55 30.66 -4.44
C MET A 325 -3.78 29.41 -3.60
N GLU A 326 -4.72 29.52 -2.66
CA GLU A 326 -5.18 28.42 -1.82
C GLU A 326 -6.71 28.43 -1.73
N GLY A 327 -7.31 27.24 -1.73
CA GLY A 327 -8.74 27.02 -1.58
C GLY A 327 -9.01 25.84 -0.63
N GLN A 328 -10.26 25.68 -0.25
CA GLN A 328 -10.71 24.55 0.56
C GLN A 328 -11.95 23.90 -0.06
N ALA A 329 -12.09 22.60 0.13
CA ALA A 329 -13.26 21.85 -0.32
C ALA A 329 -13.67 20.81 0.72
N THR A 330 -14.98 20.68 0.94
CA THR A 330 -15.61 19.60 1.70
C THR A 330 -16.23 18.64 0.71
N VAL A 331 -15.98 17.35 0.88
CA VAL A 331 -16.45 16.29 -0.01
C VAL A 331 -17.27 15.29 0.79
N THR A 332 -18.49 15.01 0.36
CA THR A 332 -19.35 14.00 0.99
C THR A 332 -19.06 12.60 0.44
N GLU A 333 -19.43 11.57 1.20
CA GLU A 333 -19.30 10.18 0.75
C GLU A 333 -20.16 9.91 -0.50
N GLU A 334 -21.35 10.48 -0.57
CA GLU A 334 -22.22 10.40 -1.75
C GLU A 334 -21.51 10.95 -3.00
N GLN A 335 -20.79 12.07 -2.88
CA GLN A 335 -20.02 12.63 -4.00
C GLN A 335 -18.85 11.72 -4.41
N VAL A 336 -18.21 11.03 -3.48
CA VAL A 336 -17.16 10.07 -3.82
C VAL A 336 -17.72 8.89 -4.62
N GLN A 337 -18.86 8.35 -4.18
CA GLN A 337 -19.46 7.15 -4.78
C GLN A 337 -20.19 7.42 -6.10
N SER A 338 -20.67 8.65 -6.31
CA SER A 338 -21.40 9.04 -7.53
C SER A 338 -20.57 9.82 -8.54
N GLU A 339 -19.25 9.99 -8.31
CA GLU A 339 -18.40 10.89 -9.10
C GLU A 339 -18.92 12.35 -9.08
N GLY A 340 -19.49 12.74 -7.95
CA GLY A 340 -19.98 14.09 -7.71
C GLY A 340 -18.87 15.15 -7.80
N SER A 341 -19.25 16.36 -8.20
CA SER A 341 -18.32 17.49 -8.33
C SER A 341 -18.46 18.49 -7.18
N VAL A 342 -17.34 19.10 -6.79
CA VAL A 342 -17.25 20.17 -5.79
C VAL A 342 -16.42 21.31 -6.37
N GLU A 343 -16.96 22.53 -6.33
CA GLU A 343 -16.23 23.73 -6.76
C GLU A 343 -15.27 24.21 -5.66
N VAL A 344 -14.04 24.52 -6.07
CA VAL A 344 -12.98 25.06 -5.21
C VAL A 344 -12.92 26.57 -5.41
N VAL A 345 -13.17 27.32 -4.34
CA VAL A 345 -13.04 28.78 -4.36
C VAL A 345 -11.66 29.17 -3.84
N PHE A 346 -10.83 29.72 -4.73
CA PHE A 346 -9.47 30.16 -4.40
C PHE A 346 -9.43 31.57 -3.79
N LYS A 347 -8.45 31.77 -2.91
CA LYS A 347 -8.06 33.06 -2.35
C LYS A 347 -6.53 33.18 -2.43
N ALA A 348 -6.03 34.42 -2.41
CA ALA A 348 -4.59 34.66 -2.32
C ALA A 348 -4.04 34.08 -1.00
N ARG A 349 -2.90 33.40 -1.08
CA ARG A 349 -2.20 32.86 0.07
C ARG A 349 -1.60 34.01 0.88
N GLN A 350 -1.92 34.07 2.18
CA GLN A 350 -1.36 35.06 3.11
C GLN A 350 0.08 34.72 3.49
#